data_AF-A0A0T6AF42-F1
#
_entry.id   AF-A0A0T6AF42-F1
#
_cell.length_a   1.000
_cell.length_b   1.000
_cell.length_c   1.000
_cell.angle_alpha   90.00
_cell.angle_beta   90.00
_cell.angle_gamma   90.00
#
_symmetry.space_group_name_H-M   'P 1'
#
loop_
_entity.id
_entity.type
_entity.pdbx_description
1 polymer ?
#
loop_
_entity_poly.entity_id
_entity_poly.type
_entity_poly.pdbx_seq_one_letter_code
_entity_poly.pdbx_strand_id
1 'polypeptide(L)'
;MPWSRAICSACKAELIYGPGKRTSSSGGEIPCPYLSLPFAELRAGHDQIYFGPWRKVEATQPDIRRAYNQIGRHLSAIGDILAGKELPSARCDLAKAREAYLSADPREDSPGLLLLLDNALSYAHRAIDDLLHESGLTPHHPMDFASWYDAPEVPFQEDL
;
A
#
# COMPACT_ATOMS: atom_id res chain seq x y z
N MET A 1 16.46 21.08 7.81
CA MET A 1 17.21 20.13 6.98
C MET A 1 16.25 19.41 6.03
N PRO A 2 16.63 19.12 4.78
CA PRO A 2 15.70 18.58 3.79
C PRO A 2 15.38 17.10 4.03
N TRP A 3 14.14 16.73 3.76
CA TRP A 3 13.69 15.34 3.74
C TRP A 3 14.36 14.61 2.57
N SER A 4 14.84 13.39 2.81
CA SER A 4 15.48 12.57 1.78
C SER A 4 14.51 11.53 1.24
N ARG A 5 14.50 11.32 -0.08
CA ARG A 5 13.74 10.26 -0.75
C ARG A 5 14.69 9.16 -1.21
N ALA A 6 14.28 7.91 -1.05
CA ALA A 6 15.01 6.78 -1.59
C ALA A 6 14.07 5.65 -1.98
N ILE A 7 14.44 4.89 -3.01
CA ILE A 7 13.73 3.68 -3.39
C ILE A 7 14.49 2.49 -2.79
N CYS A 8 13.79 1.66 -2.01
CA CYS A 8 14.37 0.42 -1.49
C CYS A 8 14.63 -0.56 -2.63
N SER A 9 15.86 -1.05 -2.77
CA SER A 9 16.20 -2.01 -3.84
C SER A 9 15.51 -3.36 -3.69
N ALA A 10 15.15 -3.76 -2.46
CA ALA A 10 14.53 -5.04 -2.15
C ALA A 10 13.01 -5.06 -2.35
N CYS A 11 12.29 -4.06 -1.84
CA CYS A 11 10.82 -4.03 -1.88
C CYS A 11 10.24 -2.96 -2.81
N LYS A 12 11.09 -2.17 -3.45
CA LYS A 12 10.75 -1.05 -4.35
C LYS A 12 9.92 0.08 -3.74
N ALA A 13 9.67 0.04 -2.43
CA ALA A 13 9.00 1.12 -1.73
C ALA A 13 9.80 2.43 -1.84
N GLU A 14 9.09 3.52 -2.13
CA GLU A 14 9.59 4.88 -2.03
C GLU A 14 9.45 5.36 -0.58
N LEU A 15 10.59 5.63 0.05
CA LEU A 15 10.68 5.95 1.46
C LEU A 15 11.11 7.40 1.62
N ILE A 16 10.39 8.13 2.46
CA ILE A 16 10.65 9.53 2.76
C ILE A 16 11.14 9.60 4.21
N TYR A 17 12.37 10.04 4.42
CA TYR A 17 12.99 10.08 5.74
C TYR A 17 13.22 11.51 6.20
N GLY A 18 12.92 11.75 7.47
CA GLY A 18 13.43 12.90 8.19
C GLY A 18 14.94 12.77 8.48
N PRO A 19 15.58 13.84 8.99
CA PRO A 19 17.00 13.82 9.34
C PRO A 19 17.32 12.72 10.35
N GLY A 20 18.35 11.90 10.11
CA GLY A 20 18.87 10.91 11.07
C GLY A 20 18.17 9.54 11.11
N LYS A 21 17.13 9.28 10.31
CA LYS A 21 16.31 8.05 10.42
C LYS A 21 16.82 6.81 9.65
N ARG A 22 17.80 6.94 8.76
CA ARG A 22 18.37 5.76 8.08
C ARG A 22 19.31 4.93 8.94
N THR A 23 19.69 5.45 10.10
CA THR A 23 20.57 4.76 11.03
C THR A 23 19.72 4.11 12.12
N SER A 24 19.91 2.81 12.33
CA SER A 24 19.56 2.16 13.59
C SER A 24 20.13 2.97 14.77
N SER A 25 19.67 2.69 15.99
CA SER A 25 20.24 3.25 17.23
C SER A 25 21.77 3.03 17.35
N SER A 26 22.32 2.14 16.52
CA SER A 26 23.74 1.78 16.40
C SER A 26 24.46 2.35 15.16
N GLY A 27 23.82 3.19 14.34
CA GLY A 27 24.49 3.85 13.20
C GLY A 27 24.51 3.08 11.87
N GLY A 28 23.86 1.91 11.79
CA GLY A 28 23.82 1.07 10.57
C GLY A 28 22.54 1.24 9.75
N GLU A 29 22.57 0.89 8.46
CA GLU A 29 21.35 0.87 7.63
C GLU A 29 20.32 -0.12 8.20
N ILE A 30 19.07 0.33 8.38
CA ILE A 30 17.98 -0.55 8.79
C ILE A 30 17.65 -1.49 7.62
N PRO A 31 17.76 -2.82 7.80
CA PRO A 31 17.47 -3.77 6.73
C PRO A 31 15.99 -3.70 6.33
N CYS A 32 15.71 -3.86 5.04
CA CYS A 32 14.34 -3.87 4.53
C CYS A 32 13.54 -5.03 5.15
N PRO A 33 12.42 -4.76 5.84
CA PRO A 33 11.66 -5.81 6.55
C PRO A 33 10.97 -6.80 5.60
N TYR A 34 10.82 -6.44 4.33
CA TYR A 34 10.25 -7.31 3.30
C TYR A 34 11.27 -8.20 2.59
N LEU A 35 12.58 -8.06 2.86
CA LEU A 35 13.64 -8.67 2.05
C LEU A 35 13.49 -10.19 1.89
N SER A 36 13.03 -10.87 2.94
CA SER A 36 12.84 -12.33 2.96
C SER A 36 11.38 -12.76 2.75
N LEU A 37 10.46 -11.84 2.52
CA LEU A 37 9.04 -12.15 2.41
C LEU A 37 8.66 -12.48 0.97
N PRO A 38 7.90 -13.57 0.74
CA PRO A 38 7.29 -13.81 -0.56
C PRO A 38 6.36 -12.64 -0.92
N PHE A 39 6.36 -12.30 -2.22
CA PHE A 39 5.59 -11.17 -2.75
C PHE A 39 5.93 -9.83 -2.06
N ALA A 40 7.21 -9.64 -1.69
CA ALA A 40 7.73 -8.44 -1.03
C ALA A 40 7.25 -7.13 -1.68
N GLU A 41 7.30 -7.03 -3.01
CA GLU A 41 6.90 -5.82 -3.74
C GLU A 41 5.39 -5.57 -3.67
N LEU A 42 4.54 -6.61 -3.64
CA LEU A 42 3.10 -6.44 -3.44
C LEU A 42 2.80 -5.97 -2.03
N ARG A 43 3.38 -6.63 -1.02
CA ARG A 43 3.18 -6.30 0.39
C ARG A 43 3.64 -4.86 0.67
N ALA A 44 4.84 -4.49 0.21
CA ALA A 44 5.37 -3.15 0.38
C ALA A 44 4.63 -2.10 -0.47
N GLY A 45 4.21 -2.46 -1.68
CA GLY A 45 3.40 -1.60 -2.53
C GLY A 45 2.05 -1.26 -1.89
N HIS A 46 1.39 -2.24 -1.29
CA HIS A 46 0.18 -2.03 -0.49
C HIS A 46 0.46 -1.07 0.68
N ASP A 47 1.47 -1.38 1.50
CA ASP A 47 1.73 -0.62 2.73
C ASP A 47 2.16 0.82 2.45
N GLN A 48 2.90 1.06 1.37
CA GLN A 48 3.24 2.41 0.94
C GLN A 48 1.99 3.26 0.65
N ILE A 49 0.94 2.65 0.11
CA ILE A 49 -0.33 3.34 -0.15
C ILE A 49 -1.10 3.47 1.17
N TYR A 50 -1.18 2.40 1.95
CA TYR A 50 -1.89 2.33 3.22
C TYR A 50 -1.38 3.37 4.23
N PHE A 51 -0.06 3.56 4.33
CA PHE A 51 0.58 4.58 5.18
C PHE A 51 0.77 5.92 4.47
N GLY A 52 0.20 6.08 3.27
CA GLY A 52 0.42 7.24 2.42
C GLY A 52 -0.18 8.54 2.98
N PRO A 53 0.35 9.72 2.59
CA PRO A 53 -0.14 11.02 3.07
C PRO A 53 -1.62 11.30 2.82
N TRP A 54 -2.22 10.68 1.81
CA TRP A 54 -3.62 10.87 1.43
C TRP A 54 -4.63 10.42 2.51
N ARG A 55 -4.18 9.66 3.52
CA ARG A 55 -4.99 9.25 4.68
C ARG A 55 -4.93 10.19 5.88
N LYS A 56 -4.13 11.26 5.79
CA LYS A 56 -3.98 12.24 6.87
C LYS A 56 -5.04 13.33 6.77
N VAL A 57 -5.37 13.95 7.91
CA VAL A 57 -6.34 15.07 7.97
C VAL A 57 -5.88 16.23 7.07
N GLU A 58 -4.58 16.45 6.99
CA GLU A 58 -3.94 17.45 6.14
C GLU A 58 -3.72 17.03 4.68
N ALA A 59 -4.29 15.90 4.23
CA ALA A 59 -4.14 15.41 2.86
C ALA A 59 -4.56 16.46 1.83
N THR A 60 -3.70 16.68 0.84
CA THR A 60 -3.98 17.63 -0.25
C THR A 60 -4.49 16.90 -1.50
N GLN A 61 -5.14 17.63 -2.39
CA GLN A 61 -5.56 17.10 -3.69
C GLN A 61 -4.42 16.44 -4.51
N PRO A 62 -3.18 16.98 -4.53
CA PRO A 62 -2.02 16.26 -5.04
C PRO A 62 -1.74 14.90 -4.38
N ASP A 63 -1.93 14.76 -3.05
CA ASP A 63 -1.74 13.50 -2.35
C ASP A 63 -2.78 12.46 -2.77
N ILE A 64 -4.04 12.87 -2.90
CA ILE A 64 -5.14 12.02 -3.36
C ILE A 64 -4.89 11.54 -4.80
N ARG A 65 -4.52 12.44 -5.71
CA ARG A 65 -4.13 12.07 -7.09
C ARG A 65 -2.94 11.12 -7.13
N ARG A 66 -1.98 11.30 -6.23
CA ARG A 66 -0.83 10.38 -6.12
C ARG A 66 -1.28 9.00 -5.68
N ALA A 67 -2.14 8.92 -4.67
CA ALA A 67 -2.70 7.67 -4.16
C ALA A 67 -3.50 6.94 -5.23
N TYR A 68 -4.40 7.62 -5.94
CA TYR A 68 -5.13 7.05 -7.08
C TYR A 68 -4.19 6.40 -8.10
N ASN A 69 -3.14 7.10 -8.52
CA ASN A 69 -2.17 6.56 -9.47
C ASN A 69 -1.36 5.39 -8.89
N GLN A 70 -1.04 5.40 -7.60
CA GLN A 70 -0.37 4.29 -6.93
C GLN A 70 -1.27 3.05 -6.84
N ILE A 71 -2.54 3.22 -6.49
CA ILE A 71 -3.55 2.16 -6.47
C ILE A 71 -3.66 1.54 -7.85
N GLY A 72 -3.85 2.33 -8.91
CA GLY A 72 -3.96 1.81 -10.28
C GLY A 72 -2.76 0.92 -10.67
N ARG A 73 -1.53 1.37 -10.42
CA ARG A 73 -0.33 0.56 -10.66
C ARG A 73 -0.29 -0.71 -9.81
N HIS A 74 -0.73 -0.61 -8.56
CA HIS A 74 -0.76 -1.75 -7.65
C HIS A 74 -1.78 -2.81 -8.10
N LEU A 75 -2.97 -2.40 -8.53
CA LEU A 75 -3.98 -3.30 -9.11
C LEU A 75 -3.51 -3.99 -10.40
N SER A 76 -2.72 -3.31 -11.22
CA SER A 76 -2.06 -3.93 -12.37
C SER A 76 -1.07 -5.01 -11.92
N ALA A 77 -0.19 -4.71 -10.95
CA ALA A 77 0.79 -5.66 -10.45
C ALA A 77 0.16 -6.91 -9.81
N ILE A 78 -0.93 -6.77 -9.06
CA ILE A 78 -1.71 -7.91 -8.55
C ILE A 78 -2.26 -8.73 -9.72
N GLY A 79 -2.84 -8.07 -10.72
CA GLY A 79 -3.37 -8.72 -11.92
C GLY A 79 -2.33 -9.54 -12.68
N ASP A 80 -1.13 -9.00 -12.86
CA ASP A 80 -0.03 -9.68 -13.54
C ASP A 80 0.37 -10.97 -12.80
N ILE A 81 0.40 -10.95 -11.47
CA ILE A 81 0.69 -12.13 -10.65
C ILE A 81 -0.44 -13.18 -10.72
N LEU A 82 -1.69 -12.74 -10.80
CA LEU A 82 -2.86 -13.63 -10.86
C LEU A 82 -3.14 -14.19 -12.27
N ALA A 83 -2.59 -13.59 -13.33
CA ALA A 83 -2.87 -13.98 -14.72
C ALA A 83 -2.55 -15.45 -15.03
N GLY A 84 -1.59 -16.05 -14.32
CA GLY A 84 -1.21 -17.46 -14.47
C GLY A 84 -1.70 -18.39 -13.35
N LYS A 85 -2.60 -17.94 -12.46
CA LYS A 85 -3.00 -18.67 -11.26
C LYS A 85 -4.51 -18.85 -11.18
N GLU A 86 -4.98 -20.05 -10.90
CA GLU A 86 -6.41 -20.34 -10.69
C GLU A 86 -6.82 -20.05 -9.24
N LEU A 87 -6.92 -18.75 -8.92
CA LEU A 87 -7.31 -18.24 -7.60
C LEU A 87 -8.60 -17.42 -7.72
N PRO A 88 -9.78 -18.07 -7.73
CA PRO A 88 -11.05 -17.39 -8.01
C PRO A 88 -11.40 -16.32 -6.97
N SER A 89 -11.11 -16.55 -5.69
CA SER A 89 -11.33 -15.57 -4.61
C SER A 89 -10.48 -14.31 -4.82
N ALA A 90 -9.17 -14.47 -5.03
CA ALA A 90 -8.26 -13.35 -5.29
C ALA A 90 -8.64 -12.56 -6.54
N ARG A 91 -9.09 -13.26 -7.61
CA ARG A 91 -9.58 -12.61 -8.84
C ARG A 91 -10.88 -11.83 -8.61
N CYS A 92 -11.79 -12.37 -7.80
CA CYS A 92 -13.03 -11.70 -7.42
C CYS A 92 -12.76 -10.42 -6.63
N ASP A 93 -11.88 -10.47 -5.62
CA ASP A 93 -11.54 -9.29 -4.83
C ASP A 93 -10.73 -8.27 -5.66
N LEU A 94 -9.85 -8.71 -6.57
CA LEU A 94 -9.22 -7.79 -7.55
C LEU A 94 -10.26 -7.10 -8.45
N ALA A 95 -11.32 -7.79 -8.87
CA ALA A 95 -12.37 -7.20 -9.69
C ALA A 95 -13.13 -6.10 -8.94
N LYS A 96 -13.50 -6.33 -7.67
CA LYS A 96 -14.11 -5.31 -6.80
C LYS A 96 -13.18 -4.12 -6.58
N ALA A 97 -11.89 -4.38 -6.38
CA ALA A 97 -10.89 -3.32 -6.24
C ALA A 97 -10.84 -2.42 -7.48
N ARG A 98 -10.88 -3.02 -8.67
CA ARG A 98 -10.92 -2.29 -9.96
C ARG A 98 -12.21 -1.51 -10.14
N GLU A 99 -13.35 -2.07 -9.75
CA GLU A 99 -14.65 -1.39 -9.82
C GLU A 99 -14.67 -0.12 -8.96
N ALA A 100 -14.24 -0.24 -7.69
CA ALA A 100 -14.12 0.91 -6.79
C ALA A 100 -13.14 1.96 -7.34
N TYR A 101 -11.98 1.53 -7.84
CA TYR A 101 -10.97 2.40 -8.44
C TYR A 101 -11.48 3.16 -9.68
N LEU A 102 -12.18 2.48 -10.59
CA LEU A 102 -12.72 3.09 -11.82
C LEU A 102 -13.90 4.02 -11.56
N SER A 103 -14.58 3.83 -10.42
CA SER A 103 -15.67 4.71 -9.99
C SER A 103 -15.17 6.01 -9.34
N ALA A 104 -13.89 6.07 -8.96
CA ALA A 104 -13.26 7.26 -8.41
C ALA A 104 -12.81 8.23 -9.53
N ASP A 105 -13.26 9.49 -9.48
CA ASP A 105 -12.66 10.58 -10.26
C ASP A 105 -11.70 11.39 -9.39
N PRO A 106 -10.37 11.29 -9.58
CA PRO A 106 -9.38 11.98 -8.75
C PRO A 106 -9.29 13.49 -9.05
N ARG A 107 -10.12 14.02 -9.94
CA ARG A 107 -10.25 15.46 -10.23
C ARG A 107 -11.39 16.11 -9.45
N GLU A 108 -12.32 15.31 -8.95
CA GLU A 108 -13.45 15.79 -8.17
C GLU A 108 -13.09 15.84 -6.69
N ASP A 109 -13.49 16.91 -6.00
CA ASP A 109 -13.39 17.02 -4.55
C ASP A 109 -14.71 16.58 -3.92
N SER A 110 -14.99 15.26 -4.00
CA SER A 110 -16.26 14.69 -3.53
C SER A 110 -16.05 13.91 -2.22
N PRO A 111 -17.00 13.96 -1.27
CA PRO A 111 -16.92 13.18 -0.03
C PRO A 111 -16.78 11.66 -0.28
N GLY A 112 -17.32 11.16 -1.39
CA GLY A 112 -17.24 9.74 -1.76
C GLY A 112 -15.91 9.30 -2.34
N LEU A 113 -15.03 10.22 -2.76
CA LEU A 113 -13.76 9.86 -3.40
C LEU A 113 -12.85 9.07 -2.45
N LEU A 114 -12.67 9.54 -1.22
CA LEU A 114 -11.80 8.86 -0.25
C LEU A 114 -12.30 7.45 0.07
N LEU A 115 -13.61 7.30 0.25
CA LEU A 115 -14.24 6.01 0.47
C LEU A 115 -14.02 5.04 -0.70
N LEU A 116 -14.10 5.52 -1.95
CA LEU A 116 -13.84 4.69 -3.13
C LEU A 116 -12.37 4.24 -3.21
N LEU A 117 -11.41 5.12 -2.87
CA LEU A 117 -10.00 4.75 -2.81
C LEU A 117 -9.71 3.77 -1.66
N ASP A 118 -10.35 3.97 -0.51
CA ASP A 118 -10.25 3.06 0.64
C ASP A 118 -10.82 1.68 0.32
N ASN A 119 -11.97 1.62 -0.36
CA ASN A 119 -12.55 0.37 -0.85
C ASN A 119 -11.63 -0.33 -1.85
N ALA A 120 -11.10 0.42 -2.82
CA ALA A 120 -10.16 -0.13 -3.79
C ALA A 120 -8.92 -0.75 -3.11
N LEU A 121 -8.35 -0.05 -2.13
CA LEU A 121 -7.19 -0.55 -1.39
C LEU A 121 -7.55 -1.75 -0.49
N SER A 122 -8.70 -1.72 0.16
CA SER A 122 -9.19 -2.81 1.03
C SER A 122 -9.43 -4.10 0.24
N TYR A 123 -10.03 -4.01 -0.94
CA TYR A 123 -10.18 -5.18 -1.81
C TYR A 123 -8.84 -5.64 -2.42
N ALA A 124 -7.92 -4.72 -2.71
CA ALA A 124 -6.56 -5.08 -3.13
C ALA A 124 -5.83 -5.87 -2.03
N HIS A 125 -5.97 -5.44 -0.77
CA HIS A 125 -5.44 -6.14 0.40
C HIS A 125 -5.97 -7.57 0.49
N ARG A 126 -7.29 -7.74 0.38
CA ARG A 126 -7.93 -9.07 0.40
C ARG A 126 -7.45 -9.96 -0.75
N ALA A 127 -7.28 -9.42 -1.95
CA ALA A 127 -6.73 -10.17 -3.07
C ALA A 127 -5.28 -10.65 -2.81
N ILE A 128 -4.48 -9.85 -2.09
CA ILE A 128 -3.15 -10.25 -1.63
C ILE A 128 -3.27 -11.36 -0.57
N ASP A 129 -4.14 -11.20 0.42
CA ASP A 129 -4.34 -12.20 1.46
C ASP A 129 -4.80 -13.56 0.91
N ASP A 130 -5.74 -13.56 -0.05
CA ASP A 130 -6.14 -14.78 -0.75
C ASP A 130 -4.96 -15.42 -1.49
N LEU A 131 -4.13 -14.62 -2.19
CA LEU A 131 -2.92 -15.12 -2.84
C LEU A 131 -1.93 -15.74 -1.83
N LEU A 132 -1.77 -15.12 -0.67
CA LEU A 132 -0.87 -15.59 0.38
C LEU A 132 -1.39 -16.89 1.01
N HIS A 133 -2.69 -16.92 1.35
CA HIS A 133 -3.36 -18.07 1.92
C HIS A 133 -3.21 -19.30 1.01
N GLU A 134 -3.52 -19.14 -0.28
CA GLU A 134 -3.43 -20.21 -1.28
C GLU A 134 -1.98 -20.65 -1.56
N SER A 135 -1.01 -19.80 -1.19
CA SER A 135 0.42 -20.14 -1.20
C SER A 135 0.92 -20.75 0.11
N GLY A 136 0.05 -21.01 1.09
CA GLY A 136 0.39 -21.52 2.42
C GLY A 136 1.15 -20.53 3.30
N LEU A 137 1.01 -19.23 3.04
CA LEU A 137 1.71 -18.15 3.72
C LEU A 137 0.81 -17.45 4.74
N THR A 138 1.44 -16.76 5.69
CA THR A 138 0.70 -15.93 6.65
C THR A 138 0.07 -14.72 5.96
N PRO A 139 -1.13 -14.29 6.42
CA PRO A 139 -1.77 -13.06 5.96
C PRO A 139 -0.84 -11.84 6.07
N HIS A 140 -1.13 -10.82 5.27
CA HIS A 140 -0.39 -9.58 5.30
C HIS A 140 -0.98 -8.65 6.37
N HIS A 141 -0.18 -8.26 7.36
CA HIS A 141 -0.63 -7.35 8.41
C HIS A 141 0.19 -6.04 8.35
N PRO A 142 -0.35 -4.95 7.77
CA PRO A 142 0.41 -3.73 7.50
C PRO A 142 1.07 -3.12 8.74
N MET A 143 0.40 -3.22 9.90
CA MET A 143 0.90 -2.65 11.16
C MET A 143 2.22 -3.25 11.61
N ASP A 144 2.55 -4.47 11.19
CA ASP A 144 3.85 -5.11 11.49
C ASP A 144 5.01 -4.35 10.82
N PHE A 145 4.70 -3.49 9.83
CA PHE A 145 5.66 -2.72 9.03
C PHE A 145 5.55 -1.20 9.24
N ALA A 146 4.68 -0.72 10.12
CA ALA A 146 4.38 0.72 10.27
C ALA A 146 5.64 1.58 10.51
N SER A 147 6.60 1.07 11.30
CA SER A 147 7.87 1.75 11.60
C SER A 147 8.73 2.00 10.35
N TRP A 148 8.59 1.17 9.31
CA TRP A 148 9.31 1.32 8.05
C TRP A 148 8.86 2.54 7.23
N TYR A 149 7.59 2.93 7.38
CA TYR A 149 6.99 4.08 6.66
C TYR A 149 6.87 5.33 7.51
N ASP A 150 7.41 5.31 8.73
CA ASP A 150 7.27 6.40 9.69
C ASP A 150 5.80 6.76 9.96
N ALA A 151 4.94 5.74 10.03
CA ALA A 151 3.51 5.90 10.27
C ALA A 151 3.23 5.85 11.79
N PRO A 152 2.79 6.96 12.42
CA PRO A 152 2.63 7.05 13.87
C PRO A 152 1.31 6.46 14.42
N GLU A 153 0.63 5.57 13.68
CA GLU A 153 -0.77 5.12 13.77
C GLU A 153 -1.59 5.64 12.58
N VAL A 154 -2.39 4.75 11.98
CA VAL A 154 -3.19 5.02 10.78
C VAL A 154 -4.42 5.83 11.21
N PRO A 155 -4.72 7.00 10.62
CA PRO A 155 -5.68 7.92 11.22
C PRO A 155 -7.15 7.55 11.06
N PHE A 156 -7.49 6.43 10.40
CA PHE A 156 -8.89 6.15 10.04
C PHE A 156 -9.21 4.66 10.11
N GLN A 157 -9.94 4.28 11.15
CA GLN A 157 -10.92 3.21 11.12
C GLN A 157 -12.27 3.90 10.95
N GLU A 158 -12.98 3.67 9.84
CA GLU A 158 -14.43 3.85 9.90
C GLU A 158 -14.94 2.77 10.87
N ASP A 159 -15.50 3.21 11.99
CA ASP A 159 -16.35 2.37 12.82
C ASP A 159 -17.52 1.89 11.93
N LEU A 160 -17.41 0.65 11.43
CA LEU A 160 -18.52 -0.09 10.83
C LEU A 160 -19.36 -0.76 11.91
#